data_AF-A0A7C5DH35-F1
#
_entry.id   AF-A0A7C5DH35-F1
#
_cell.length_a   1.000
_cell.length_b   1.000
_cell.length_c   1.000
_cell.angle_alpha   90.00
_cell.angle_beta   90.00
_cell.angle_gamma   90.00
#
_symmetry.space_group_name_H-M   'P 1'
#
loop_
_entity.id
_entity.type
_entity.pdbx_description
1 polymer ?
#
loop_
_entity_poly.entity_id
_entity_poly.type
_entity_poly.pdbx_seq_one_letter_code
_entity_poly.pdbx_strand_id
1 'polypeptide(L)'
;MVNKKTGLLIVIALLLLLILGLTACNRVPRRRQSPFVNFEDNKYYRGIRGVEMAFVQGMPPSRLYYYSDTPDNVFDVTIEVANVGSSWARGGVFLSGYDPTMIEFEGINPARSSGKACIIDIGNIGFGEFGGTLRCEDFFIGAGKGGTFEIGIRDLFGSNGPYAGRFDLERLFGGISLDVFYKKTAGDNKRLTIGFNHPDVGQWDVDYANHGRLLIAMLQGIDFSRSFGQEYLLAGDTYEYPGGELAYITFRGNIVNWPAGLDSAYTTFLATNCYLYATYAAPIVCIDPAPFSQDKKVCYPKPYTGTNGQGAPVAITYIEQENTPRQAIFTIHVQNVGGGQVYDPGKLEMCSPYFPGRVTNDDLNIVYIGDIRVSGDLQRLDCTPNDFVRLNPKTGEGIITCTYNIPFSGLRSAYQTPLVVELWYGYSKTKEKTVYIKRAI
;
A
#
# COMPACT_ATOMS: atom_id res chain seq x y z
N MET A 1 -7.41 1.24 -72.15
CA MET A 1 -6.52 0.39 -71.33
C MET A 1 -6.53 0.93 -69.91
N VAL A 2 -7.32 0.33 -69.04
CA VAL A 2 -7.38 0.71 -67.62
C VAL A 2 -6.02 0.43 -67.00
N ASN A 3 -5.41 1.45 -66.42
CA ASN A 3 -4.03 1.44 -65.98
C ASN A 3 -3.88 0.40 -64.85
N LYS A 4 -3.24 -0.74 -65.15
CA LYS A 4 -3.03 -1.86 -64.19
C LYS A 4 -2.47 -1.39 -62.84
N LYS A 5 -1.78 -0.25 -62.81
CA LYS A 5 -1.22 0.38 -61.61
C LYS A 5 -2.27 0.95 -60.64
N THR A 6 -3.39 1.48 -61.13
CA THR A 6 -4.45 2.02 -60.25
C THR A 6 -5.22 0.91 -59.53
N GLY A 7 -5.43 -0.24 -60.19
CA GLY A 7 -6.06 -1.40 -59.55
C GLY A 7 -5.23 -1.98 -58.40
N LEU A 8 -3.90 -2.06 -58.57
CA LEU A 8 -3.00 -2.56 -57.53
C LEU A 8 -2.98 -1.65 -56.28
N LEU A 9 -2.99 -0.32 -56.47
CA LEU A 9 -3.00 0.63 -55.36
C LEU A 9 -4.29 0.55 -54.54
N ILE A 10 -5.44 0.37 -55.19
CA ILE A 10 -6.74 0.22 -54.50
C ILE A 10 -6.76 -1.07 -53.68
N VAL A 11 -6.24 -2.18 -54.23
CA VAL A 11 -6.15 -3.46 -53.50
C VAL A 11 -5.24 -3.33 -52.28
N ILE A 12 -4.06 -2.69 -52.42
CA ILE A 12 -3.14 -2.46 -51.29
C ILE A 12 -3.78 -1.58 -50.22
N ALA A 13 -4.49 -0.50 -50.61
CA ALA A 13 -5.18 0.37 -49.67
C ALA A 13 -6.31 -0.35 -48.91
N LEU A 14 -7.09 -1.19 -49.60
CA LEU A 14 -8.13 -2.02 -48.97
C LEU A 14 -7.54 -3.06 -48.02
N LEU A 15 -6.40 -3.66 -48.37
CA LEU A 15 -5.70 -4.63 -47.52
C LEU A 15 -5.12 -3.96 -46.26
N LEU A 16 -4.57 -2.75 -46.39
CA LEU A 16 -4.11 -1.95 -45.25
C LEU A 16 -5.26 -1.53 -44.33
N LEU A 17 -6.40 -1.11 -44.90
CA LEU A 17 -7.62 -0.81 -44.13
C LEU A 17 -8.17 -2.05 -43.41
N LEU A 18 -8.12 -3.22 -44.05
CA LEU A 18 -8.53 -4.49 -43.44
C LEU A 18 -7.58 -4.87 -42.28
N ILE A 19 -6.27 -4.72 -42.46
CA ILE A 19 -5.26 -4.98 -41.42
C ILE A 19 -5.47 -4.02 -40.24
N LEU A 20 -5.67 -2.72 -40.51
CA LEU A 20 -5.96 -1.71 -39.48
C LEU A 20 -7.26 -2.04 -38.72
N GLY A 21 -8.30 -2.50 -39.41
CA GLY A 21 -9.55 -2.94 -38.80
C GLY A 21 -9.40 -4.19 -37.93
N LEU A 22 -8.53 -5.13 -38.33
CA LEU A 22 -8.26 -6.35 -37.56
C LEU A 22 -7.35 -6.07 -36.34
N THR A 23 -6.43 -5.11 -36.42
CA THR A 23 -5.58 -4.72 -35.27
C THR A 23 -6.29 -3.81 -34.27
N ALA A 24 -7.34 -3.10 -34.67
CA ALA A 24 -8.11 -2.23 -33.79
C ALA A 24 -9.05 -2.99 -32.82
N CYS A 25 -9.23 -4.30 -33.01
CA CYS A 25 -10.00 -5.17 -32.11
C CYS A 25 -9.12 -6.00 -31.18
N ASN A 26 -8.04 -5.43 -30.64
CA ASN A 26 -7.49 -5.93 -29.39
C ASN A 26 -8.46 -5.58 -28.25
N ARG A 27 -9.50 -6.43 -28.09
CA ARG A 27 -10.24 -6.51 -26.84
C ARG A 27 -9.22 -6.80 -25.74
N VAL A 28 -8.90 -5.78 -24.96
CA VAL A 28 -8.12 -5.91 -23.72
C VAL A 28 -8.72 -7.11 -22.96
N PRO A 29 -7.96 -8.20 -22.74
CA PRO A 29 -8.52 -9.41 -22.17
C PRO A 29 -9.06 -9.12 -20.77
N ARG A 30 -10.40 -9.13 -20.61
CA ARG A 30 -11.16 -8.95 -19.36
C ARG A 30 -10.88 -10.02 -18.28
N ARG A 31 -9.86 -10.87 -18.43
CA ARG A 31 -9.63 -12.06 -17.59
C ARG A 31 -8.97 -11.80 -16.23
N ARG A 32 -8.79 -10.54 -15.83
CA ARG A 32 -8.27 -10.16 -14.50
C ARG A 32 -9.06 -9.01 -13.89
N GLN A 33 -10.39 -9.08 -13.94
CA GLN A 33 -11.25 -8.04 -13.36
C GLN A 33 -11.75 -8.48 -11.98
N SER A 34 -11.56 -7.60 -11.00
CA SER A 34 -12.01 -7.78 -9.63
C SER A 34 -13.55 -7.87 -9.58
N PRO A 35 -14.14 -8.88 -8.91
CA PRO A 35 -15.59 -8.99 -8.75
C PRO A 35 -16.18 -7.88 -7.85
N PHE A 36 -15.32 -7.07 -7.22
CA PHE A 36 -15.72 -6.06 -6.25
C PHE A 36 -16.05 -4.68 -6.85
N VAL A 37 -15.86 -4.50 -8.16
CA VAL A 37 -16.05 -3.21 -8.87
C VAL A 37 -16.89 -3.41 -10.14
N ASN A 38 -17.94 -2.61 -10.31
CA ASN A 38 -18.74 -2.58 -11.54
C ASN A 38 -18.13 -1.56 -12.52
N PHE A 39 -17.70 -2.01 -13.70
CA PHE A 39 -16.94 -1.19 -14.65
C PHE A 39 -17.77 -0.05 -15.27
N GLU A 40 -19.06 -0.26 -15.54
CA GLU A 40 -19.90 0.72 -16.24
C GLU A 40 -20.15 1.99 -15.41
N ASP A 41 -19.96 1.90 -14.09
CA ASP A 41 -20.12 3.02 -13.15
C ASP A 41 -18.78 3.45 -12.50
N ASN A 42 -17.64 2.93 -12.99
CA ASN A 42 -16.41 3.04 -12.21
C ASN A 42 -15.90 4.49 -12.15
N LYS A 43 -15.87 5.04 -10.94
CA LYS A 43 -15.28 6.35 -10.65
C LYS A 43 -13.99 6.11 -9.90
N TYR A 44 -12.87 6.28 -10.61
CA TYR A 44 -11.52 6.15 -10.06
C TYR A 44 -11.31 7.06 -8.84
N TYR A 45 -10.39 6.66 -7.97
CA TYR A 45 -9.97 7.43 -6.79
C TYR A 45 -11.11 7.71 -5.77
N ARG A 46 -12.12 6.83 -5.68
CA ARG A 46 -13.28 6.99 -4.78
C ARG A 46 -13.52 5.78 -3.89
N GLY A 47 -14.35 5.98 -2.86
CA GLY A 47 -14.77 4.93 -1.92
C GLY A 47 -13.95 4.87 -0.63
N ILE A 48 -14.31 3.96 0.27
CA ILE A 48 -13.69 3.82 1.61
C ILE A 48 -12.93 2.49 1.76
N ARG A 49 -12.76 1.75 0.67
CA ARG A 49 -12.14 0.43 0.67
C ARG A 49 -10.71 0.54 0.15
N GLY A 50 -9.81 -0.25 0.72
CA GLY A 50 -8.43 -0.42 0.22
C GLY A 50 -8.27 -1.80 -0.39
N VAL A 51 -7.50 -2.66 0.27
CA VAL A 51 -7.41 -4.08 -0.12
C VAL A 51 -8.54 -4.88 0.54
N GLU A 52 -9.32 -5.56 -0.29
CA GLU A 52 -10.33 -6.53 0.15
C GLU A 52 -9.82 -7.95 -0.06
N MET A 53 -10.31 -8.86 0.77
CA MET A 53 -10.02 -10.28 0.61
C MET A 53 -11.25 -11.15 0.89
N ALA A 54 -11.28 -12.31 0.23
CA ALA A 54 -12.28 -13.33 0.43
C ALA A 54 -11.69 -14.72 0.19
N PHE A 55 -12.21 -15.73 0.88
CA PHE A 55 -11.96 -17.12 0.49
C PHE A 55 -12.61 -17.36 -0.87
N VAL A 56 -11.86 -17.94 -1.81
CA VAL A 56 -12.40 -18.30 -3.12
C VAL A 56 -13.57 -19.27 -2.94
N GLN A 57 -14.61 -19.11 -3.75
CA GLN A 57 -15.79 -19.96 -3.66
C GLN A 57 -15.39 -21.44 -3.80
N GLY A 58 -15.80 -22.27 -2.83
CA GLY A 58 -15.44 -23.69 -2.79
C GLY A 58 -14.02 -24.00 -2.29
N MET A 59 -13.20 -23.01 -1.93
CA MET A 59 -11.83 -23.20 -1.41
C MET A 59 -11.63 -22.53 -0.04
N PRO A 60 -11.31 -23.27 1.03
CA PRO A 60 -11.39 -24.72 1.10
C PRO A 60 -12.83 -25.23 0.87
N PRO A 61 -13.00 -26.51 0.50
CA PRO A 61 -14.29 -27.18 0.52
C PRO A 61 -14.96 -27.05 1.90
N SER A 62 -16.28 -26.92 1.94
CA SER A 62 -17.04 -26.87 3.21
C SER A 62 -16.96 -28.19 3.99
N ARG A 63 -16.60 -29.27 3.30
CA ARG A 63 -16.36 -30.59 3.90
C ARG A 63 -15.02 -31.15 3.40
N LEU A 64 -14.18 -31.56 4.33
CA LEU A 64 -12.94 -32.28 4.08
C LEU A 64 -13.04 -33.70 4.63
N TYR A 65 -12.27 -34.60 4.05
CA TYR A 65 -12.20 -36.00 4.48
C TYR A 65 -10.78 -36.35 4.89
N TYR A 66 -10.66 -37.11 5.98
CA TYR A 66 -9.40 -37.68 6.42
C TYR A 66 -9.44 -39.19 6.24
N TYR A 67 -8.50 -39.71 5.46
CA TYR A 67 -8.29 -41.13 5.18
C TYR A 67 -7.07 -41.59 5.98
N SER A 68 -7.25 -42.57 6.87
CA SER A 68 -6.15 -43.07 7.71
C SER A 68 -5.16 -43.97 6.97
N ASP A 69 -5.58 -44.51 5.83
CA ASP A 69 -4.86 -45.49 5.01
C ASP A 69 -4.12 -44.87 3.82
N THR A 70 -4.34 -43.57 3.56
CA THR A 70 -3.67 -42.86 2.47
C THR A 70 -2.97 -41.60 2.98
N PRO A 71 -1.79 -41.28 2.42
CA PRO A 71 -1.09 -40.02 2.73
C PRO A 71 -1.73 -38.80 2.05
N ASP A 72 -2.78 -39.00 1.24
CA ASP A 72 -3.35 -37.99 0.34
C ASP A 72 -4.55 -37.27 0.97
N ASN A 73 -4.33 -36.64 2.13
CA ASN A 73 -5.31 -35.79 2.79
C ASN A 73 -5.08 -34.30 2.47
N VAL A 74 -4.61 -34.04 1.25
CA VAL A 74 -4.24 -32.69 0.79
C VAL A 74 -5.48 -31.88 0.45
N PHE A 75 -5.42 -30.59 0.74
CA PHE A 75 -6.46 -29.63 0.37
C PHE A 75 -5.86 -28.24 0.20
N ASP A 76 -6.54 -27.42 -0.58
CA ASP A 76 -6.11 -26.04 -0.81
C ASP A 76 -7.03 -25.05 -0.11
N VAL A 77 -6.41 -24.03 0.49
CA VAL A 77 -7.07 -22.83 0.97
C VAL A 77 -6.63 -21.68 0.07
N THR A 78 -7.50 -21.26 -0.83
CA THR A 78 -7.23 -20.13 -1.74
C THR A 78 -7.98 -18.89 -1.29
N ILE A 79 -7.22 -17.81 -1.11
CA ILE A 79 -7.74 -16.48 -0.79
C ILE A 79 -7.55 -15.59 -2.02
N GLU A 80 -8.62 -14.92 -2.42
CA GLU A 80 -8.58 -13.83 -3.38
C GLU A 80 -8.28 -12.54 -2.62
N VAL A 81 -7.31 -11.78 -3.10
CA VAL A 81 -6.95 -10.46 -2.59
C VAL A 81 -7.07 -9.48 -3.74
N ALA A 82 -7.82 -8.41 -3.57
CA ALA A 82 -8.04 -7.41 -4.60
C ALA A 82 -7.86 -6.01 -4.02
N ASN A 83 -7.07 -5.17 -4.69
CA ASN A 83 -6.96 -3.78 -4.33
C ASN A 83 -8.09 -3.00 -5.03
N VAL A 84 -9.11 -2.63 -4.28
CA VAL A 84 -10.29 -1.89 -4.78
C VAL A 84 -10.24 -0.41 -4.45
N GLY A 85 -9.15 0.02 -3.82
CA GLY A 85 -8.90 1.42 -3.48
C GLY A 85 -7.91 2.06 -4.45
N SER A 86 -7.52 3.31 -4.18
CA SER A 86 -6.87 4.20 -5.16
C SER A 86 -5.33 4.18 -5.13
N SER A 87 -4.73 3.60 -4.11
CA SER A 87 -3.28 3.61 -3.88
C SER A 87 -2.69 2.24 -4.10
N TRP A 88 -1.39 2.17 -4.36
CA TRP A 88 -0.68 0.90 -4.37
C TRP A 88 -0.70 0.26 -2.99
N ALA A 89 -0.77 -1.07 -2.96
CA ALA A 89 -0.74 -1.86 -1.74
C ALA A 89 0.34 -2.93 -1.82
N ARG A 90 1.16 -3.03 -0.76
CA ARG A 90 2.08 -4.14 -0.52
C ARG A 90 1.72 -4.80 0.80
N GLY A 91 1.55 -6.10 0.82
CA GLY A 91 1.15 -6.81 2.03
C GLY A 91 1.45 -8.28 2.01
N GLY A 92 1.03 -8.95 3.08
CA GLY A 92 1.06 -10.39 3.21
C GLY A 92 -0.28 -10.93 3.72
N VAL A 93 -0.70 -12.07 3.18
CA VAL A 93 -1.80 -12.85 3.74
C VAL A 93 -1.23 -13.94 4.62
N PHE A 94 -1.80 -14.10 5.80
CA PHE A 94 -1.47 -15.12 6.78
C PHE A 94 -2.67 -16.03 6.99
N LEU A 95 -2.45 -17.33 7.03
CA LEU A 95 -3.48 -18.32 7.37
C LEU A 95 -3.28 -18.75 8.83
N SER A 96 -4.34 -18.89 9.62
CA SER A 96 -4.30 -19.36 11.01
C SER A 96 -5.65 -19.96 11.43
N GLY A 97 -5.88 -20.20 12.73
CA GLY A 97 -7.15 -20.74 13.26
C GLY A 97 -7.28 -22.27 13.19
N TYR A 98 -6.23 -22.98 12.78
CA TYR A 98 -6.18 -24.44 12.73
C TYR A 98 -5.25 -25.02 13.81
N ASP A 99 -5.46 -26.29 14.15
CA ASP A 99 -4.56 -27.03 15.04
C ASP A 99 -3.33 -27.52 14.24
N PRO A 100 -2.13 -27.00 14.50
CA PRO A 100 -0.92 -27.35 13.74
C PRO A 100 -0.45 -28.79 13.99
N THR A 101 -0.99 -29.49 14.98
CA THR A 101 -0.70 -30.91 15.20
C THR A 101 -1.54 -31.81 14.30
N MET A 102 -2.73 -31.35 13.89
CA MET A 102 -3.67 -32.10 13.05
C MET A 102 -3.57 -31.71 11.57
N ILE A 103 -3.24 -30.44 11.29
CA ILE A 103 -3.20 -29.87 9.94
C ILE A 103 -1.86 -29.18 9.74
N GLU A 104 -1.15 -29.56 8.69
CA GLU A 104 0.10 -28.93 8.26
C GLU A 104 -0.14 -28.13 6.99
N PHE A 105 0.50 -26.97 6.86
CA PHE A 105 0.52 -26.19 5.63
C PHE A 105 1.95 -26.04 5.13
N GLU A 106 2.13 -26.19 3.82
CA GLU A 106 3.44 -25.98 3.19
C GLU A 106 3.95 -24.56 3.49
N GLY A 107 5.18 -24.48 4.01
CA GLY A 107 5.80 -23.21 4.38
C GLY A 107 5.37 -22.61 5.73
N ILE A 108 4.42 -23.21 6.46
CA ILE A 108 4.00 -22.73 7.78
C ILE A 108 4.39 -23.74 8.86
N ASN A 109 5.37 -23.39 9.70
CA ASN A 109 5.80 -24.23 10.83
C ASN A 109 5.88 -23.41 12.14
N PRO A 110 4.78 -23.28 12.90
CA PRO A 110 4.76 -22.47 14.11
C PRO A 110 5.63 -23.05 15.23
N ALA A 111 5.98 -24.34 15.21
CA ALA A 111 6.85 -24.95 16.21
C ALA A 111 8.33 -24.52 16.07
N ARG A 112 8.70 -23.87 14.95
CA ARG A 112 10.07 -23.43 14.65
C ARG A 112 10.26 -21.91 14.65
N SER A 113 9.26 -21.11 15.01
CA SER A 113 9.39 -19.64 15.03
C SER A 113 10.17 -19.14 16.25
N SER A 114 11.47 -19.42 16.29
CA SER A 114 12.43 -18.73 17.17
C SER A 114 13.03 -17.48 16.50
N GLY A 115 12.41 -16.99 15.42
CA GLY A 115 12.89 -15.84 14.64
C GLY A 115 12.80 -14.55 15.45
N LYS A 116 13.96 -13.91 15.67
CA LYS A 116 14.05 -12.58 16.28
C LYS A 116 13.51 -11.54 15.30
N ALA A 117 12.59 -10.68 15.75
CA ALA A 117 11.98 -9.65 14.91
C ALA A 117 12.95 -8.50 14.62
N CYS A 118 12.94 -7.98 13.39
CA CYS A 118 13.57 -6.71 13.06
C CYS A 118 12.51 -5.62 13.17
N ILE A 119 12.83 -4.53 13.87
CA ILE A 119 11.92 -3.39 14.00
C ILE A 119 12.49 -2.25 13.14
N ILE A 120 11.68 -1.74 12.22
CA ILE A 120 11.98 -0.49 11.52
C ILE A 120 11.22 0.62 12.24
N ASP A 121 11.94 1.52 12.89
CA ASP A 121 11.38 2.69 13.54
C ASP A 121 11.57 3.89 12.60
N ILE A 122 10.51 4.36 11.97
CA ILE A 122 10.57 5.51 11.05
C ILE A 122 10.53 6.78 11.90
N GLY A 123 11.66 7.49 11.99
CA GLY A 123 11.80 8.68 12.83
C GLY A 123 12.01 9.93 12.00
N ASN A 124 11.17 10.95 12.21
CA ASN A 124 11.24 12.29 11.61
C ASN A 124 11.14 12.27 10.06
N ILE A 125 9.94 12.57 9.54
CA ILE A 125 9.66 12.72 8.10
C ILE A 125 9.53 14.22 7.77
N GLY A 126 10.36 15.07 8.37
CA GLY A 126 10.36 16.53 8.18
C GLY A 126 11.50 17.04 7.28
N PHE A 127 11.22 18.08 6.48
CA PHE A 127 12.21 18.88 5.72
C PHE A 127 13.07 18.16 4.67
N GLY A 128 12.61 17.05 4.08
CA GLY A 128 13.33 16.35 3.01
C GLY A 128 14.56 15.59 3.51
N GLU A 129 14.63 15.32 4.81
CA GLU A 129 15.54 14.35 5.42
C GLU A 129 14.71 13.17 5.92
N PHE A 130 15.12 11.95 5.55
CA PHE A 130 14.47 10.72 5.99
C PHE A 130 15.36 10.05 7.04
N GLY A 131 14.87 9.99 8.28
CA GLY A 131 15.47 9.23 9.36
C GLY A 131 14.71 7.92 9.60
N GLY A 132 15.45 6.83 9.81
CA GLY A 132 14.87 5.57 10.25
C GLY A 132 15.87 4.85 11.13
N THR A 133 15.45 4.36 12.29
CA THR A 133 16.26 3.49 13.13
C THR A 133 15.86 2.06 12.86
N LEU A 134 16.73 1.31 12.20
CA LEU A 134 16.59 -0.14 12.08
C LEU A 134 17.13 -0.77 13.38
N ARG A 135 16.25 -1.34 14.20
CA ARG A 135 16.64 -2.11 15.39
C ARG A 135 16.50 -3.60 15.06
N CYS A 136 17.60 -4.18 14.60
CA CYS A 136 17.80 -5.63 14.60
C CYS A 136 18.94 -5.92 15.61
N GLU A 137 18.87 -7.04 16.33
CA GLU A 137 19.93 -7.40 17.29
C GLU A 137 21.31 -7.61 16.61
N ASP A 138 21.35 -7.86 15.29
CA ASP A 138 22.58 -8.15 14.55
C ASP A 138 22.79 -7.23 13.33
N PHE A 139 22.39 -5.97 13.44
CA PHE A 139 22.64 -4.96 12.40
C PHE A 139 24.11 -4.51 12.39
N PHE A 140 24.77 -4.54 11.23
CA PHE A 140 26.08 -3.91 11.06
C PHE A 140 26.08 -2.90 9.91
N ILE A 141 26.79 -1.80 10.14
CA ILE A 141 27.16 -0.82 9.13
C ILE A 141 28.65 -1.01 8.86
N GLY A 142 29.00 -1.56 7.70
CA GLY A 142 30.38 -1.80 7.30
C GLY A 142 30.77 -0.97 6.08
N ALA A 143 31.97 -0.38 6.12
CA ALA A 143 32.61 0.12 4.91
C ALA A 143 33.44 -1.02 4.30
N GLY A 144 33.05 -1.47 3.10
CA GLY A 144 33.77 -2.49 2.35
C GLY A 144 35.11 -1.97 1.80
N LYS A 145 36.01 -2.89 1.45
CA LYS A 145 37.23 -2.53 0.72
C LYS A 145 36.85 -1.98 -0.65
N GLY A 146 37.20 -0.72 -0.92
CA GLY A 146 36.88 -0.02 -2.16
C GLY A 146 35.85 1.10 -2.04
N GLY A 147 35.42 1.47 -0.82
CA GLY A 147 34.47 2.57 -0.61
C GLY A 147 33.01 2.19 -0.84
N THR A 148 32.71 0.89 -0.95
CA THR A 148 31.33 0.38 -0.96
C THR A 148 30.75 0.44 0.45
N PHE A 149 29.51 0.88 0.54
CA PHE A 149 28.73 0.86 1.77
C PHE A 149 27.90 -0.42 1.78
N GLU A 150 28.09 -1.26 2.80
CA GLU A 150 27.36 -2.52 2.94
C GLU A 150 26.46 -2.42 4.17
N ILE A 151 25.15 -2.52 3.93
CA ILE A 151 24.14 -2.63 4.98
C ILE A 151 23.81 -4.12 5.08
N GLY A 152 24.13 -4.73 6.23
CA GLY A 152 23.90 -6.15 6.43
C GLY A 152 23.36 -6.45 7.83
N ILE A 153 22.64 -7.56 7.94
CA ILE A 153 22.23 -8.14 9.20
C ILE A 153 23.01 -9.45 9.33
N ARG A 154 23.96 -9.53 10.27
CA ARG A 154 24.71 -10.77 10.53
C ARG A 154 23.76 -11.79 11.18
N ASP A 155 23.96 -13.07 10.91
CA ASP A 155 23.22 -14.20 11.50
C ASP A 155 21.73 -14.39 11.17
N LEU A 156 21.16 -13.59 10.26
CA LEU A 156 19.79 -13.84 9.78
C LEU A 156 19.71 -14.82 8.59
N PHE A 157 20.84 -15.18 7.96
CA PHE A 157 20.87 -16.02 6.75
C PHE A 157 22.16 -16.83 6.65
N GLY A 158 22.20 -18.04 7.23
CA GLY A 158 23.34 -18.97 7.20
C GLY A 158 23.73 -19.51 5.81
N SER A 159 23.98 -18.65 4.82
CA SER A 159 24.53 -19.03 3.52
C SER A 159 25.34 -17.88 2.89
N ASN A 160 26.57 -18.18 2.49
CA ASN A 160 27.50 -17.30 1.76
C ASN A 160 27.02 -17.01 0.32
N GLY A 161 25.94 -16.26 0.14
CA GLY A 161 25.44 -15.85 -1.17
C GLY A 161 24.94 -14.41 -1.19
N PRO A 162 25.23 -13.60 -2.24
CA PRO A 162 24.67 -12.28 -2.39
C PRO A 162 23.21 -12.39 -2.84
N TYR A 163 22.28 -12.45 -1.89
CA TYR A 163 20.87 -12.29 -2.20
C TYR A 163 20.47 -10.83 -1.96
N ALA A 164 20.49 -10.07 -3.06
CA ALA A 164 19.70 -8.87 -3.21
C ALA A 164 18.24 -9.31 -3.36
N GLY A 165 17.32 -8.75 -2.56
CA GLY A 165 15.92 -8.72 -2.96
C GLY A 165 15.88 -8.10 -4.36
N ARG A 166 15.45 -8.87 -5.36
CA ARG A 166 15.41 -8.41 -6.75
C ARG A 166 14.12 -7.61 -6.90
N PHE A 167 14.19 -6.32 -6.57
CA PHE A 167 13.03 -5.45 -6.65
C PHE A 167 12.84 -4.92 -8.06
N ASP A 168 11.61 -4.98 -8.50
CA ASP A 168 11.16 -4.41 -9.76
C ASP A 168 10.80 -2.94 -9.52
N LEU A 169 11.82 -2.10 -9.28
CA LEU A 169 11.66 -0.64 -9.27
C LEU A 169 11.09 -0.15 -10.61
N GLU A 170 11.33 -0.91 -11.69
CA GLU A 170 10.72 -0.69 -12.99
C GLU A 170 9.20 -0.85 -12.93
N ARG A 171 8.65 -1.82 -12.19
CA ARG A 171 7.20 -1.94 -11.97
C ARG A 171 6.60 -0.83 -11.10
N LEU A 172 7.29 -0.39 -10.04
CA LEU A 172 6.77 0.67 -9.16
C LEU A 172 6.86 2.06 -9.78
N PHE A 173 7.95 2.32 -10.50
CA PHE A 173 8.30 3.65 -10.97
C PHE A 173 8.49 3.75 -12.49
N GLY A 174 8.23 2.70 -13.26
CA GLY A 174 8.28 2.74 -14.73
C GLY A 174 9.69 2.84 -15.32
N GLY A 175 10.72 2.39 -14.61
CA GLY A 175 12.12 2.39 -15.08
C GLY A 175 13.02 3.45 -14.43
N ILE A 176 12.57 4.09 -13.35
CA ILE A 176 13.37 5.03 -12.56
C ILE A 176 14.46 4.28 -11.77
N SER A 177 15.70 4.77 -11.83
CA SER A 177 16.79 4.30 -10.98
C SER A 177 16.79 5.04 -9.64
N LEU A 178 16.89 4.29 -8.54
CA LEU A 178 17.06 4.81 -7.18
C LEU A 178 18.55 5.01 -6.88
N ASP A 179 18.99 6.26 -6.82
CA ASP A 179 20.36 6.63 -6.47
C ASP A 179 20.42 7.08 -4.99
N VAL A 180 21.02 6.27 -4.13
CA VAL A 180 21.25 6.66 -2.73
C VAL A 180 22.62 7.32 -2.61
N PHE A 181 22.65 8.64 -2.38
CA PHE A 181 23.87 9.41 -2.18
C PHE A 181 24.08 9.72 -0.71
N TYR A 182 25.27 9.40 -0.20
CA TYR A 182 25.74 9.88 1.10
C TYR A 182 26.74 11.01 0.89
N LYS A 183 26.47 12.20 1.45
CA LYS A 183 27.40 13.34 1.38
C LYS A 183 27.67 13.88 2.78
N LYS A 184 28.94 13.93 3.15
CA LYS A 184 29.41 14.67 4.33
C LYS A 184 29.44 16.16 3.96
N THR A 185 28.60 16.98 4.58
CA THR A 185 28.64 18.44 4.39
C THR A 185 29.59 19.08 5.39
N ALA A 186 30.08 20.29 5.08
CA ALA A 186 30.93 21.05 6.01
C ALA A 186 30.12 21.38 7.28
N GLY A 187 30.67 21.08 8.46
CA GLY A 187 30.00 21.29 9.75
C GLY A 187 29.45 20.03 10.44
N ASP A 188 30.03 18.85 10.20
CA ASP A 188 29.66 17.55 10.79
C ASP A 188 28.24 17.01 10.51
N ASN A 189 27.45 17.73 9.71
CA ASN A 189 26.17 17.22 9.23
C ASN A 189 26.39 16.12 8.19
N LYS A 190 25.79 14.95 8.45
CA LYS A 190 25.76 13.81 7.53
C LYS A 190 24.40 13.83 6.85
N ARG A 191 24.37 14.02 5.53
CA ARG A 191 23.12 13.99 4.76
C ARG A 191 23.05 12.72 3.92
N LEU A 192 22.04 11.90 4.18
CA LEU A 192 21.60 10.84 3.29
C LEU A 192 20.59 11.46 2.32
N THR A 193 20.87 11.41 1.02
CA THR A 193 19.98 11.91 -0.02
C THR A 193 19.60 10.75 -0.92
N ILE A 194 18.31 10.47 -0.99
CA ILE A 194 17.76 9.47 -1.90
C ILE A 194 17.29 10.22 -3.15
N GLY A 195 17.97 9.99 -4.27
CA GLY A 195 17.67 10.51 -5.59
C GLY A 195 16.93 9.48 -6.44
N PHE A 196 16.00 9.92 -7.26
CA PHE A 196 15.30 9.13 -8.26
C PHE A 196 15.62 9.78 -9.61
N ASN A 197 16.26 9.05 -10.53
CA ASN A 197 16.60 9.56 -11.86
C ASN A 197 15.79 8.78 -12.92
N HIS A 198 14.96 9.49 -13.69
CA HIS A 198 14.38 8.96 -14.94
C HIS A 198 15.08 9.62 -16.13
N PRO A 199 15.59 8.85 -17.12
CA PRO A 199 16.28 9.42 -18.28
C PRO A 199 15.39 10.33 -19.15
N ASP A 200 14.08 10.06 -19.21
CA ASP A 200 13.14 10.82 -20.06
C ASP A 200 12.30 11.89 -19.34
N VAL A 201 12.29 11.93 -18.01
CA VAL A 201 11.50 12.91 -17.24
C VAL A 201 12.48 13.88 -16.59
N GLY A 202 12.85 14.93 -17.34
CA GLY A 202 13.89 15.90 -16.97
C GLY A 202 13.64 16.72 -15.70
N GLN A 203 12.60 16.42 -14.93
CA GLN A 203 12.33 16.97 -13.60
C GLN A 203 11.41 16.04 -12.82
N TRP A 204 11.62 15.96 -11.51
CA TRP A 204 10.88 15.10 -10.59
C TRP A 204 9.41 15.50 -10.57
N ASP A 205 8.53 14.59 -10.94
CA ASP A 205 7.14 14.68 -10.57
C ASP A 205 6.96 13.95 -9.23
N VAL A 206 6.89 14.72 -8.15
CA VAL A 206 6.59 14.21 -6.80
C VAL A 206 5.25 13.45 -6.80
N ASP A 207 4.34 13.77 -7.73
CA ASP A 207 3.07 13.07 -7.86
C ASP A 207 3.26 11.62 -8.34
N TYR A 208 4.39 11.29 -8.97
CA TYR A 208 4.73 9.92 -9.35
C TYR A 208 5.16 9.04 -8.16
N ALA A 209 5.59 9.67 -7.07
CA ALA A 209 5.96 9.02 -5.81
C ALA A 209 4.76 8.89 -4.85
N ASN A 210 3.68 9.63 -5.10
CA ASN A 210 2.42 9.56 -4.35
C ASN A 210 1.66 8.24 -4.63
N HIS A 211 0.45 8.14 -4.07
CA HIS A 211 -0.40 6.95 -4.12
C HIS A 211 0.28 5.71 -3.50
N GLY A 212 1.06 5.94 -2.44
CA GLY A 212 1.71 4.89 -1.66
C GLY A 212 2.95 4.26 -2.29
N ARG A 213 3.38 4.70 -3.48
CA ARG A 213 4.60 4.18 -4.13
C ARG A 213 5.85 4.47 -3.31
N LEU A 214 5.98 5.70 -2.80
CA LEU A 214 7.10 6.08 -1.94
C LEU A 214 7.08 5.32 -0.61
N LEU A 215 5.91 5.18 0.01
CA LEU A 215 5.73 4.38 1.22
C LEU A 215 6.24 2.95 1.02
N ILE A 216 5.79 2.29 -0.06
CA ILE A 216 6.19 0.92 -0.38
C ILE A 216 7.70 0.85 -0.64
N ALA A 217 8.26 1.83 -1.35
CA ALA A 217 9.70 1.91 -1.61
C ALA A 217 10.52 2.09 -0.34
N MET A 218 10.06 2.88 0.63
CA MET A 218 10.74 3.10 1.90
C MET A 218 10.67 1.88 2.82
N LEU A 219 9.58 1.14 2.78
CA LEU A 219 9.34 -0.03 3.63
C LEU A 219 9.54 -1.35 2.89
N GLN A 220 10.46 -1.36 1.92
CA GLN A 220 10.91 -2.58 1.25
C GLN A 220 11.55 -3.59 2.21
N GLY A 221 12.12 -3.11 3.33
CA GLY A 221 12.75 -3.97 4.33
C GLY A 221 11.79 -4.84 5.13
N ILE A 222 10.48 -4.56 5.08
CA ILE A 222 9.46 -5.43 5.68
C ILE A 222 9.33 -6.69 4.83
N ASP A 223 9.46 -7.85 5.46
CA ASP A 223 9.33 -9.16 4.81
C ASP A 223 8.22 -9.97 5.49
N PHE A 224 7.05 -10.04 4.86
CA PHE A 224 5.91 -10.76 5.41
C PHE A 224 6.13 -12.29 5.37
N SER A 225 7.06 -12.79 4.55
CA SER A 225 7.36 -14.22 4.45
C SER A 225 8.08 -14.75 5.70
N ARG A 226 8.80 -13.89 6.43
CA ARG A 226 9.45 -14.25 7.71
C ARG A 226 8.46 -14.79 8.74
N SER A 227 7.24 -14.28 8.74
CA SER A 227 6.18 -14.70 9.65
C SER A 227 5.15 -15.59 8.95
N PHE A 228 5.62 -16.37 7.97
CA PHE A 228 4.83 -17.33 7.18
C PHE A 228 3.72 -16.72 6.33
N GLY A 229 3.82 -15.43 6.01
CA GLY A 229 2.89 -14.77 5.10
C GLY A 229 3.24 -15.02 3.64
N GLN A 230 2.23 -14.99 2.76
CA GLN A 230 2.46 -14.93 1.31
C GLN A 230 2.30 -13.48 0.83
N GLU A 231 3.38 -12.93 0.28
CA GLU A 231 3.46 -11.53 -0.15
C GLU A 231 2.71 -11.25 -1.45
N TYR A 232 2.22 -10.02 -1.58
CA TYR A 232 1.68 -9.47 -2.82
C TYR A 232 2.01 -7.99 -2.98
N LEU A 233 1.96 -7.54 -4.23
CA LEU A 233 1.98 -6.14 -4.64
C LEU A 233 0.86 -5.92 -5.65
N LEU A 234 -0.08 -5.03 -5.32
CA LEU A 234 -1.28 -4.76 -6.12
C LEU A 234 -1.42 -3.27 -6.41
N ALA A 235 -1.50 -2.92 -7.68
CA ALA A 235 -1.88 -1.57 -8.10
C ALA A 235 -3.35 -1.27 -7.70
N GLY A 236 -3.61 -0.02 -7.34
CA GLY A 236 -4.96 0.46 -7.01
C GLY A 236 -5.83 0.69 -8.25
N ASP A 237 -7.13 0.86 -8.01
CA ASP A 237 -8.13 1.28 -8.99
C ASP A 237 -7.86 2.71 -9.48
N THR A 238 -7.21 2.76 -10.63
CA THR A 238 -6.68 3.95 -11.30
C THR A 238 -7.06 3.90 -12.77
N TYR A 239 -6.79 4.97 -13.53
CA TYR A 239 -7.08 4.96 -14.96
C TYR A 239 -6.18 3.96 -15.72
N GLU A 240 -4.96 3.71 -15.25
CA GLU A 240 -4.05 2.69 -15.80
C GLU A 240 -4.45 1.27 -15.41
N TYR A 241 -5.01 1.10 -14.21
CA TYR A 241 -5.47 -0.19 -13.69
C TYR A 241 -6.96 -0.13 -13.29
N PRO A 242 -7.91 -0.07 -14.26
CA PRO A 242 -9.33 0.02 -13.94
C PRO A 242 -9.85 -1.19 -13.16
N GLY A 243 -10.42 -0.93 -11.98
CA GLY A 243 -10.88 -1.93 -11.02
C GLY A 243 -9.78 -2.47 -10.10
N GLY A 244 -8.55 -1.98 -10.25
CA GLY A 244 -7.35 -2.38 -9.52
C GLY A 244 -6.85 -3.78 -9.86
N GLU A 245 -5.72 -4.16 -9.27
CA GLU A 245 -5.15 -5.50 -9.42
C GLU A 245 -5.71 -6.49 -8.39
N LEU A 246 -5.66 -7.77 -8.76
CA LEU A 246 -6.01 -8.88 -7.88
C LEU A 246 -4.94 -9.98 -7.92
N ALA A 247 -4.84 -10.74 -6.83
CA ALA A 247 -3.99 -11.90 -6.68
C ALA A 247 -4.77 -13.05 -6.02
N TYR A 248 -4.37 -14.28 -6.36
CA TYR A 248 -4.83 -15.49 -5.69
C TYR A 248 -3.67 -16.07 -4.88
N ILE A 249 -3.89 -16.18 -3.58
CA ILE A 249 -2.93 -16.70 -2.62
C ILE A 249 -3.40 -18.07 -2.19
N THR A 250 -2.62 -19.11 -2.47
CA THR A 250 -3.00 -20.51 -2.18
C THR A 250 -2.08 -21.09 -1.12
N PHE A 251 -2.68 -21.56 -0.03
CA PHE A 251 -2.02 -22.34 1.01
C PHE A 251 -2.38 -23.81 0.82
N ARG A 252 -1.36 -24.62 0.54
CA ARG A 252 -1.51 -26.06 0.39
C ARG A 252 -1.40 -26.74 1.75
N GLY A 253 -2.51 -27.33 2.20
CA GLY A 253 -2.64 -28.00 3.49
C GLY A 253 -2.68 -29.51 3.36
N ASN A 254 -2.39 -30.21 4.45
CA ASN A 254 -2.53 -31.66 4.59
C ASN A 254 -3.03 -31.99 6.01
N ILE A 255 -3.98 -32.93 6.11
CA ILE A 255 -4.45 -33.44 7.42
C ILE A 255 -3.58 -34.64 7.79
N VAL A 256 -2.78 -34.51 8.86
CA VAL A 256 -1.71 -35.47 9.18
C VAL A 256 -2.02 -36.38 10.38
N ASN A 257 -2.37 -35.82 11.55
CA ASN A 257 -2.52 -36.59 12.78
C ASN A 257 -3.94 -36.49 13.33
N TRP A 258 -4.91 -37.10 12.65
CA TRP A 258 -6.30 -37.05 13.10
C TRP A 258 -6.54 -37.95 14.35
N PRO A 259 -6.97 -37.41 15.51
CA PRO A 259 -7.04 -38.14 16.77
C PRO A 259 -7.93 -39.40 16.71
N ALA A 260 -7.43 -40.52 17.22
CA ALA A 260 -8.19 -41.76 17.33
C ALA A 260 -9.47 -41.55 18.16
N GLY A 261 -10.61 -42.06 17.67
CA GLY A 261 -11.93 -41.88 18.30
C GLY A 261 -12.64 -40.56 17.96
N LEU A 262 -12.00 -39.64 17.24
CA LEU A 262 -12.66 -38.46 16.69
C LEU A 262 -13.21 -38.78 15.28
N ASP A 263 -14.54 -38.83 15.15
CA ASP A 263 -15.20 -39.10 13.85
C ASP A 263 -15.27 -37.84 12.98
N SER A 264 -15.46 -36.68 13.59
CA SER A 264 -15.51 -35.41 12.87
C SER A 264 -15.29 -34.22 13.80
N ALA A 265 -14.85 -33.09 13.23
CA ALA A 265 -14.77 -31.81 13.93
C ALA A 265 -15.00 -30.63 12.97
N TYR A 266 -15.33 -29.48 13.55
CA TYR A 266 -15.33 -28.21 12.84
C TYR A 266 -13.99 -27.50 13.07
N THR A 267 -13.44 -26.92 12.01
CA THR A 267 -12.22 -26.12 12.06
C THR A 267 -12.48 -24.78 11.38
N THR A 268 -12.08 -23.67 12.01
CA THR A 268 -12.27 -22.32 11.44
C THR A 268 -10.93 -21.78 10.98
N PHE A 269 -10.75 -21.66 9.68
CA PHE A 269 -9.58 -20.99 9.13
C PHE A 269 -9.76 -19.48 9.18
N LEU A 270 -8.72 -18.79 9.66
CA LEU A 270 -8.62 -17.34 9.68
C LEU A 270 -7.59 -16.91 8.64
N ALA A 271 -8.01 -16.14 7.66
CA ALA A 271 -7.11 -15.41 6.76
C ALA A 271 -6.96 -13.99 7.30
N THR A 272 -5.75 -13.58 7.66
CA THR A 272 -5.42 -12.21 8.10
C THR A 272 -4.57 -11.56 7.02
N ASN A 273 -5.02 -10.42 6.51
CA ASN A 273 -4.28 -9.62 5.54
C ASN A 273 -3.67 -8.42 6.26
N CYS A 274 -2.36 -8.25 6.16
CA CYS A 274 -1.60 -7.11 6.69
C CYS A 274 -0.93 -6.39 5.53
N TYR A 275 -1.20 -5.10 5.33
CA TYR A 275 -0.69 -4.37 4.18
C TYR A 275 -0.39 -2.91 4.46
N LEU A 276 0.64 -2.40 3.78
CA LEU A 276 0.96 -0.99 3.68
C LEU A 276 0.00 -0.32 2.70
N TYR A 277 -0.50 0.83 3.09
CA TYR A 277 -1.44 1.57 2.27
C TYR A 277 -1.29 3.08 2.47
N ALA A 278 -1.74 3.83 1.47
CA ALA A 278 -1.76 5.28 1.52
C ALA A 278 -3.14 5.83 1.18
N THR A 279 -3.51 6.90 1.85
CA THR A 279 -4.67 7.71 1.51
C THR A 279 -4.19 8.94 0.79
N TYR A 280 -4.64 9.14 -0.44
CA TYR A 280 -4.35 10.34 -1.22
C TYR A 280 -5.63 11.17 -1.40
N ALA A 281 -5.53 12.47 -1.16
CA ALA A 281 -6.61 13.41 -1.36
C ALA A 281 -6.09 14.74 -1.91
N ALA A 282 -6.83 15.32 -2.85
CA ALA A 282 -6.52 16.63 -3.42
C ALA A 282 -7.77 17.54 -3.47
N PRO A 283 -8.43 17.84 -2.32
CA PRO A 283 -9.56 18.75 -2.30
C PRO A 283 -9.16 20.16 -2.76
N ILE A 284 -10.06 20.83 -3.48
CA ILE A 284 -9.87 22.23 -3.87
C ILE A 284 -10.17 23.13 -2.67
N VAL A 285 -9.15 23.90 -2.24
CA VAL A 285 -9.25 24.89 -1.15
C VAL A 285 -9.16 26.31 -1.70
N CYS A 286 -9.59 27.30 -0.91
CA CYS A 286 -9.58 28.72 -1.32
C CYS A 286 -8.56 29.51 -0.51
N ILE A 287 -7.44 29.89 -1.09
CA ILE A 287 -6.46 30.75 -0.42
C ILE A 287 -6.87 32.21 -0.63
N ASP A 288 -7.10 32.92 0.47
CA ASP A 288 -7.57 34.30 0.51
C ASP A 288 -6.59 35.16 1.31
N PRO A 289 -5.68 35.89 0.64
CA PRO A 289 -4.72 36.76 1.30
C PRO A 289 -5.34 38.04 1.87
N ALA A 290 -6.61 38.33 1.60
CA ALA A 290 -7.31 39.52 2.07
C ALA A 290 -8.68 39.17 2.69
N PRO A 291 -8.72 38.31 3.73
CA PRO A 291 -9.97 37.70 4.23
C PRO A 291 -11.01 38.73 4.67
N PHE A 292 -10.57 39.88 5.19
CA PHE A 292 -11.44 40.96 5.67
C PHE A 292 -11.90 41.94 4.58
N SER A 293 -11.40 41.83 3.33
CA SER A 293 -11.89 42.67 2.24
C SER A 293 -13.33 42.33 1.89
N GLN A 294 -14.14 43.38 1.68
CA GLN A 294 -15.52 43.28 1.19
C GLN A 294 -15.60 43.24 -0.35
N ASP A 295 -14.45 43.30 -1.04
CA ASP A 295 -14.40 43.19 -2.49
C ASP A 295 -14.97 41.83 -2.96
N LYS A 296 -15.48 41.79 -4.18
CA LYS A 296 -15.94 40.54 -4.80
C LYS A 296 -14.74 39.62 -5.04
N LYS A 297 -14.76 38.43 -4.42
CA LYS A 297 -13.69 37.42 -4.53
C LYS A 297 -14.09 36.25 -5.44
N VAL A 298 -13.09 35.58 -6.01
CA VAL A 298 -13.30 34.39 -6.85
C VAL A 298 -13.80 33.21 -6.03
N CYS A 299 -13.33 33.08 -4.80
CA CYS A 299 -13.74 32.04 -3.86
C CYS A 299 -13.76 32.58 -2.43
N TYR A 300 -14.38 31.80 -1.54
CA TYR A 300 -14.36 32.01 -0.10
C TYR A 300 -13.93 30.70 0.57
N PRO A 301 -13.13 30.75 1.65
CA PRO A 301 -12.81 29.58 2.45
C PRO A 301 -14.09 28.90 2.92
N LYS A 302 -14.17 27.59 2.70
CA LYS A 302 -15.30 26.75 3.13
C LYS A 302 -14.76 25.43 3.62
N PRO A 303 -15.40 24.83 4.62
CA PRO A 303 -15.00 23.51 5.05
C PRO A 303 -15.22 22.50 3.92
N TYR A 304 -14.29 21.56 3.80
CA TYR A 304 -14.43 20.41 2.92
C TYR A 304 -15.01 19.24 3.71
N THR A 305 -15.97 18.53 3.11
CA THR A 305 -16.52 17.28 3.67
C THR A 305 -16.25 16.14 2.70
N GLY A 306 -15.51 15.13 3.15
CA GLY A 306 -15.08 13.99 2.35
C GLY A 306 -16.18 12.96 2.10
N THR A 307 -17.20 13.32 1.31
CA THR A 307 -18.40 12.47 1.15
C THR A 307 -18.30 11.38 0.06
N ASN A 308 -17.34 11.49 -0.86
CA ASN A 308 -17.22 10.56 -2.00
C ASN A 308 -16.20 9.42 -1.79
N GLY A 309 -15.53 9.39 -0.62
CA GLY A 309 -14.43 8.48 -0.33
C GLY A 309 -13.16 8.77 -1.15
N GLN A 310 -12.03 8.26 -0.70
CA GLN A 310 -10.68 8.50 -1.26
C GLN A 310 -10.03 7.22 -1.80
N GLY A 311 -10.78 6.13 -1.89
CA GLY A 311 -10.27 4.79 -2.22
C GLY A 311 -9.36 4.24 -1.11
N ALA A 312 -9.69 4.50 0.15
CA ALA A 312 -8.84 4.15 1.28
C ALA A 312 -9.63 3.94 2.59
N PRO A 313 -9.22 3.01 3.47
CA PRO A 313 -9.90 2.72 4.74
C PRO A 313 -9.65 3.74 5.85
N VAL A 314 -8.55 4.49 5.80
CA VAL A 314 -8.36 5.69 6.62
C VAL A 314 -8.63 6.90 5.74
N ALA A 315 -9.60 7.73 6.08
CA ALA A 315 -10.05 8.82 5.21
C ALA A 315 -9.90 10.18 5.89
N ILE A 316 -9.72 11.21 5.08
CA ILE A 316 -9.90 12.60 5.52
C ILE A 316 -11.40 12.90 5.41
N THR A 317 -12.05 13.01 6.56
CA THR A 317 -13.50 13.15 6.64
C THR A 317 -13.91 14.62 6.56
N TYR A 318 -13.07 15.51 7.08
CA TYR A 318 -13.39 16.93 7.18
C TYR A 318 -12.12 17.79 7.18
N ILE A 319 -12.17 18.95 6.52
CA ILE A 319 -11.09 19.95 6.60
C ILE A 319 -11.71 21.31 6.89
N GLU A 320 -11.35 21.89 8.03
CA GLU A 320 -11.63 23.29 8.33
C GLU A 320 -10.53 24.17 7.76
N GLN A 321 -10.91 25.38 7.34
CA GLN A 321 -9.98 26.33 6.78
C GLN A 321 -10.20 27.70 7.40
N GLU A 322 -9.14 28.28 7.94
CA GLU A 322 -9.09 29.65 8.42
C GLU A 322 -8.00 30.42 7.70
N ASN A 323 -8.32 31.60 7.17
CA ASN A 323 -7.36 32.43 6.47
C ASN A 323 -7.08 33.72 7.23
N THR A 324 -5.80 34.07 7.32
CA THR A 324 -5.30 35.36 7.76
C THR A 324 -4.61 36.04 6.56
N PRO A 325 -4.28 37.34 6.65
CA PRO A 325 -3.56 38.01 5.56
C PRO A 325 -2.18 37.43 5.20
N ARG A 326 -1.60 36.59 6.07
CA ARG A 326 -0.26 36.02 5.88
C ARG A 326 -0.24 34.50 5.78
N GLN A 327 -1.28 33.83 6.28
CA GLN A 327 -1.30 32.38 6.45
C GLN A 327 -2.69 31.80 6.21
N ALA A 328 -2.73 30.60 5.65
CA ALA A 328 -3.91 29.74 5.69
C ALA A 328 -3.65 28.60 6.67
N ILE A 329 -4.61 28.33 7.55
CA ILE A 329 -4.57 27.28 8.55
C ILE A 329 -5.61 26.23 8.16
N PHE A 330 -5.20 24.97 8.14
CA PHE A 330 -6.05 23.83 7.81
C PHE A 330 -6.13 22.89 9.00
N THR A 331 -7.33 22.63 9.51
CA THR A 331 -7.57 21.59 10.52
C THR A 331 -8.16 20.37 9.81
N ILE A 332 -7.35 19.34 9.65
CA ILE A 332 -7.63 18.14 8.87
C ILE A 332 -8.03 17.02 9.82
N HIS A 333 -9.26 16.53 9.68
CA HIS A 333 -9.79 15.40 10.44
C HIS A 333 -9.57 14.10 9.67
N VAL A 334 -8.89 13.17 10.32
CA VAL A 334 -8.55 11.85 9.79
C VAL A 334 -9.33 10.81 10.58
N GLN A 335 -9.91 9.82 9.91
CA GLN A 335 -10.66 8.77 10.57
C GLN A 335 -10.43 7.40 9.92
N ASN A 336 -10.25 6.36 10.72
CA ASN A 336 -10.43 4.98 10.25
C ASN A 336 -11.91 4.71 10.01
N VAL A 337 -12.35 4.84 8.77
CA VAL A 337 -13.72 4.55 8.32
C VAL A 337 -13.89 3.10 7.84
N GLY A 338 -12.77 2.39 7.70
CA GLY A 338 -12.76 0.96 7.42
C GLY A 338 -13.02 0.11 8.67
N GLY A 339 -13.43 -1.13 8.46
CA GLY A 339 -13.71 -2.09 9.55
C GLY A 339 -12.50 -2.90 10.02
N GLY A 340 -11.28 -2.49 9.69
CA GLY A 340 -10.03 -3.14 10.09
C GLY A 340 -9.23 -2.31 11.10
N GLN A 341 -8.04 -2.80 11.43
CA GLN A 341 -7.16 -2.20 12.44
C GLN A 341 -6.02 -1.43 11.76
N VAL A 342 -5.77 -0.21 12.21
CA VAL A 342 -4.63 0.61 11.77
C VAL A 342 -3.39 0.24 12.59
N TYR A 343 -2.29 0.01 11.90
CA TYR A 343 -0.97 -0.30 12.44
C TYR A 343 0.03 0.79 12.06
N ASP A 344 1.02 0.99 12.92
CA ASP A 344 2.25 1.66 12.52
C ASP A 344 2.88 0.92 11.32
N PRO A 345 3.13 1.59 10.18
CA PRO A 345 3.83 1.02 9.03
C PRO A 345 5.13 0.29 9.40
N GLY A 346 5.94 0.85 10.32
CA GLY A 346 7.22 0.27 10.74
C GLY A 346 7.09 -0.98 11.63
N LYS A 347 5.87 -1.23 12.14
CA LYS A 347 5.53 -2.36 13.02
C LYS A 347 4.56 -3.33 12.38
N LEU A 348 4.32 -3.22 11.07
CA LEU A 348 3.30 -4.00 10.39
C LEU A 348 3.55 -5.52 10.45
N GLU A 349 4.79 -5.97 10.64
CA GLU A 349 5.11 -7.39 10.87
C GLU A 349 4.37 -7.97 12.10
N MET A 350 4.05 -7.14 13.10
CA MET A 350 3.32 -7.53 14.31
C MET A 350 1.85 -7.88 14.06
N CYS A 351 1.33 -7.55 12.89
CA CYS A 351 -0.01 -7.97 12.47
C CYS A 351 -0.08 -9.47 12.17
N SER A 352 1.05 -10.14 11.94
CA SER A 352 1.07 -11.59 11.71
C SER A 352 0.54 -12.34 12.95
N PRO A 353 -0.35 -13.33 12.79
CA PRO A 353 -0.78 -14.20 13.89
C PRO A 353 0.36 -15.05 14.46
N TYR A 354 1.49 -15.14 13.75
CA TYR A 354 2.68 -15.88 14.16
C TYR A 354 3.75 -15.00 14.79
N PHE A 355 3.48 -13.71 14.96
CA PHE A 355 4.39 -12.82 15.65
C PHE A 355 4.53 -13.24 17.13
N PRO A 356 5.76 -13.48 17.63
CA PRO A 356 5.96 -14.02 18.99
C PRO A 356 5.74 -12.97 20.09
N GLY A 357 5.80 -11.69 19.75
CA GLY A 357 5.62 -10.59 20.70
C GLY A 357 4.15 -10.22 20.90
N ARG A 358 3.89 -9.37 21.89
CA ARG A 358 2.56 -8.82 22.15
C ARG A 358 2.40 -7.50 21.41
N VAL A 359 1.31 -7.36 20.67
CA VAL A 359 0.88 -6.07 20.11
C VAL A 359 0.49 -5.14 21.25
N THR A 360 1.08 -3.96 21.29
CA THR A 360 0.81 -2.91 22.27
C THR A 360 0.05 -1.75 21.64
N ASN A 361 -0.42 -0.82 22.48
CA ASN A 361 -1.04 0.39 21.96
C ASN A 361 -0.07 1.24 21.14
N ASP A 362 1.23 1.14 21.39
CA ASP A 362 2.22 1.94 20.68
C ASP A 362 2.35 1.52 19.22
N ASP A 363 2.04 0.26 18.88
CA ASP A 363 2.12 -0.31 17.54
C ASP A 363 0.86 -0.04 16.69
N LEU A 364 -0.21 0.50 17.31
CA LEU A 364 -1.53 0.64 16.72
C LEU A 364 -1.95 2.10 16.57
N ASN A 365 -2.88 2.32 15.63
CA ASN A 365 -3.56 3.61 15.43
C ASN A 365 -2.61 4.75 15.07
N ILE A 366 -1.47 4.48 14.44
CA ILE A 366 -0.54 5.50 13.95
C ILE A 366 -0.77 5.70 12.44
N VAL A 367 -0.94 6.95 12.03
CA VAL A 367 -1.02 7.36 10.64
C VAL A 367 0.04 8.41 10.38
N TYR A 368 1.02 8.11 9.53
CA TYR A 368 2.09 9.02 9.16
C TYR A 368 1.63 10.06 8.14
N ILE A 369 2.21 11.25 8.21
CA ILE A 369 1.98 12.34 7.28
C ILE A 369 3.04 12.24 6.18
N GLY A 370 2.67 11.66 5.04
CA GLY A 370 3.56 11.49 3.88
C GLY A 370 3.84 12.82 3.20
N ASP A 371 2.78 13.51 2.77
CA ASP A 371 2.86 14.82 2.12
C ASP A 371 1.64 15.67 2.46
N ILE A 372 1.85 16.95 2.79
CA ILE A 372 0.77 17.94 2.87
C ILE A 372 1.30 19.22 2.25
N ARG A 373 0.78 19.60 1.08
CA ARG A 373 1.24 20.77 0.33
C ARG A 373 0.12 21.42 -0.46
N VAL A 374 0.27 22.70 -0.74
CA VAL A 374 -0.56 23.38 -1.74
C VAL A 374 0.01 23.08 -3.12
N SER A 375 -0.84 22.65 -4.05
CA SER A 375 -0.40 22.32 -5.41
C SER A 375 0.27 23.54 -6.08
N GLY A 376 1.40 23.28 -6.75
CA GLY A 376 2.27 24.32 -7.32
C GLY A 376 3.34 24.84 -6.36
N ASP A 377 3.25 24.53 -5.06
CA ASP A 377 4.34 24.73 -4.10
C ASP A 377 5.12 23.42 -3.90
N LEU A 378 6.43 23.53 -3.86
CA LEU A 378 7.34 22.41 -3.55
C LEU A 378 7.52 22.24 -2.03
N GLN A 379 7.15 23.25 -1.24
CA GLN A 379 7.30 23.23 0.19
C GLN A 379 6.09 22.56 0.87
N ARG A 380 6.38 21.60 1.75
CA ARG A 380 5.39 21.01 2.66
C ARG A 380 4.90 22.05 3.67
N LEU A 381 3.62 21.98 4.02
CA LEU A 381 3.04 22.79 5.08
C LEU A 381 3.67 22.42 6.43
N ASP A 382 3.70 23.40 7.34
CA ASP A 382 4.15 23.21 8.72
C ASP A 382 2.98 22.66 9.55
N CYS A 383 3.08 21.41 10.01
CA CYS A 383 1.94 20.67 10.58
C CYS A 383 2.14 20.33 12.05
N THR A 384 1.05 20.24 12.81
CA THR A 384 1.07 19.80 14.20
C THR A 384 0.00 18.73 14.39
N PRO A 385 0.38 17.49 14.78
CA PRO A 385 1.75 16.98 14.84
C PRO A 385 2.45 16.95 13.47
N ASN A 386 3.79 16.95 13.45
CA ASN A 386 4.59 17.06 12.23
C ASN A 386 4.77 15.74 11.46
N ASP A 387 4.89 14.61 12.18
CA ASP A 387 5.28 13.33 11.58
C ASP A 387 4.12 12.35 11.42
N PHE A 388 3.30 12.22 12.46
CA PHE A 388 2.21 11.25 12.50
C PHE A 388 1.10 11.73 13.42
N VAL A 389 -0.11 11.28 13.14
CA VAL A 389 -1.28 11.42 14.02
C VAL A 389 -1.61 10.06 14.62
N ARG A 390 -1.85 10.04 15.93
CA ARG A 390 -2.37 8.86 16.62
C ARG A 390 -3.90 8.96 16.68
N LEU A 391 -4.58 7.97 16.08
CA LEU A 391 -6.03 7.89 16.11
C LEU A 391 -6.50 7.44 17.50
N ASN A 392 -7.62 8.01 17.94
CA ASN A 392 -8.28 7.62 19.17
C ASN A 392 -8.75 6.15 19.05
N PRO A 393 -8.36 5.23 19.96
CA PRO A 393 -8.72 3.81 19.85
C PRO A 393 -10.23 3.53 19.90
N LYS A 394 -11.03 4.45 20.45
CA LYS A 394 -12.48 4.29 20.58
C LYS A 394 -13.25 4.84 19.39
N THR A 395 -12.82 5.99 18.85
CA THR A 395 -13.53 6.67 17.74
C THR A 395 -12.87 6.45 16.38
N GLY A 396 -11.61 6.03 16.35
CA GLY A 396 -10.80 5.94 15.14
C GLY A 396 -10.38 7.29 14.56
N GLU A 397 -10.57 8.39 15.28
CA GLU A 397 -10.37 9.76 14.80
C GLU A 397 -9.04 10.36 15.24
N GLY A 398 -8.46 11.21 14.40
CA GLY A 398 -7.28 12.02 14.66
C GLY A 398 -7.39 13.39 13.98
N ILE A 399 -6.61 14.36 14.45
CA ILE A 399 -6.61 15.73 13.93
C ILE A 399 -5.17 16.15 13.63
N ILE A 400 -5.00 16.82 12.50
CA ILE A 400 -3.74 17.44 12.07
C ILE A 400 -4.03 18.91 11.78
N THR A 401 -3.23 19.83 12.31
CA THR A 401 -3.34 21.27 11.98
C THR A 401 -2.13 21.72 11.19
N CYS A 402 -2.33 22.20 9.97
CA CYS A 402 -1.25 22.61 9.08
C CYS A 402 -1.34 24.10 8.72
N THR A 403 -0.19 24.78 8.71
CA THR A 403 -0.07 26.19 8.38
C THR A 403 0.65 26.36 7.05
N TYR A 404 0.03 27.11 6.15
CA TYR A 404 0.58 27.53 4.87
C TYR A 404 0.91 29.01 4.92
N ASN A 405 2.19 29.35 4.82
CA ASN A 405 2.64 30.74 4.71
C ASN A 405 2.40 31.23 3.27
N ILE A 406 1.53 32.22 3.09
CA ILE A 406 1.18 32.72 1.77
C ILE A 406 2.39 33.48 1.20
N PRO A 407 3.04 32.99 0.12
CA PRO A 407 4.34 33.52 -0.31
C PRO A 407 4.26 34.94 -0.90
N PHE A 408 3.07 35.36 -1.32
CA PHE A 408 2.87 36.65 -1.99
C PHE A 408 2.09 37.62 -1.10
N SER A 409 2.80 38.40 -0.30
CA SER A 409 2.25 39.45 0.58
C SER A 409 1.56 40.62 -0.18
N GLY A 410 1.61 40.62 -1.51
CA GLY A 410 0.96 41.61 -2.39
C GLY A 410 -0.24 41.10 -3.19
N LEU A 411 -0.54 39.79 -3.16
CA LEU A 411 -1.75 39.28 -3.80
C LEU A 411 -2.97 39.78 -3.02
N ARG A 412 -3.89 40.45 -3.71
CA ARG A 412 -5.17 40.91 -3.11
C ARG A 412 -6.36 40.04 -3.51
N SER A 413 -6.18 39.14 -4.47
CA SER A 413 -7.24 38.28 -4.98
C SER A 413 -7.13 36.88 -4.40
N ALA A 414 -8.27 36.34 -3.95
CA ALA A 414 -8.38 34.95 -3.53
C ALA A 414 -8.32 34.01 -4.75
N TYR A 415 -7.74 32.83 -4.57
CA TYR A 415 -7.61 31.82 -5.62
C TYR A 415 -7.90 30.41 -5.09
N GLN A 416 -8.33 29.54 -6.00
CA GLN A 416 -8.55 28.12 -5.71
C GLN A 416 -7.31 27.33 -6.08
N THR A 417 -6.95 26.36 -5.23
CA THR A 417 -5.82 25.46 -5.48
C THR A 417 -6.07 24.12 -4.79
N PRO A 418 -5.63 22.98 -5.35
CA PRO A 418 -5.65 21.71 -4.64
C PRO A 418 -4.75 21.74 -3.40
N LEU A 419 -5.28 21.28 -2.26
CA LEU A 419 -4.49 20.90 -1.10
C LEU A 419 -4.19 19.40 -1.21
N VAL A 420 -2.95 19.05 -1.56
CA VAL A 420 -2.49 17.66 -1.62
C VAL A 420 -2.26 17.16 -0.21
N VAL A 421 -2.88 16.05 0.15
CA VAL A 421 -2.71 15.35 1.42
C VAL A 421 -2.49 13.87 1.14
N GLU A 422 -1.36 13.34 1.58
CA GLU A 422 -1.03 11.93 1.57
C GLU A 422 -0.73 11.43 2.98
N LEU A 423 -1.45 10.39 3.38
CA LEU A 423 -1.32 9.74 4.70
C LEU A 423 -0.89 8.29 4.52
N TRP A 424 0.05 7.82 5.33
CA TRP A 424 0.62 6.47 5.24
C TRP A 424 0.34 5.66 6.50
N TYR A 425 -0.03 4.39 6.34
CA TYR A 425 -0.34 3.51 7.47
C TYR A 425 -0.21 2.04 7.09
N GLY A 426 -0.02 1.20 8.11
CA GLY A 426 -0.29 -0.23 8.02
C GLY A 426 -1.76 -0.49 8.28
N TYR A 427 -2.34 -1.50 7.63
CA TYR A 427 -3.73 -1.88 7.84
C TYR A 427 -3.87 -3.39 7.93
N SER A 428 -4.78 -3.84 8.79
CA SER A 428 -5.10 -5.26 8.91
C SER A 428 -6.59 -5.53 8.89
N LYS A 429 -6.95 -6.67 8.31
CA LYS A 429 -8.32 -7.20 8.31
C LYS A 429 -8.25 -8.71 8.36
N THR A 430 -9.19 -9.34 9.04
CA THR A 430 -9.30 -10.80 9.12
C THR A 430 -10.63 -11.27 8.54
N LYS A 431 -10.61 -12.41 7.87
CA LYS A 431 -11.77 -13.13 7.36
C LYS A 431 -11.69 -14.56 7.86
N GLU A 432 -12.85 -15.14 8.15
CA GLU A 432 -12.95 -16.50 8.67
C GLU A 432 -13.77 -17.39 7.76
N LYS A 433 -13.46 -18.69 7.77
CA LYS A 433 -14.23 -19.73 7.09
C LYS A 433 -14.16 -21.04 7.87
N THR A 434 -15.32 -21.52 8.29
CA THR A 434 -15.44 -22.81 8.97
C THR A 434 -15.62 -23.95 7.98
N VAL A 435 -14.89 -25.03 8.20
CA VAL A 435 -14.97 -26.29 7.45
C VAL A 435 -15.34 -27.43 8.39
N TYR A 436 -16.02 -28.43 7.85
CA TYR A 436 -16.33 -29.67 8.54
C TYR A 436 -15.37 -30.77 8.08
N ILE A 437 -14.59 -31.33 8.99
CA ILE A 437 -13.64 -32.40 8.67
C ILE A 437 -14.20 -33.71 9.22
N LYS A 438 -14.28 -34.74 8.38
CA LYS A 438 -14.81 -36.05 8.73
C LYS A 438 -13.79 -37.14 8.44
N ARG A 439 -13.59 -38.06 9.38
CA ARG A 439 -12.86 -39.30 9.16
C ARG A 439 -13.63 -40.18 8.16
N ALA A 440 -13.00 -40.48 7.03
CA ALA A 440 -13.46 -41.52 6.12
C ALA A 440 -13.04 -42.88 6.70
N ILE A 441 -13.97 -43.84 6.67
CA ILE A 441 -13.76 -45.22 7.16
C ILE A 441 -13.25 -46.07 6.01
#